data_AF-A0A7U7HD04-F1
#
_entry.id   AF-A0A7U7HD04-F1
#
_cell.length_a   1.000
_cell.length_b   1.000
_cell.length_c   1.000
_cell.angle_alpha   90.00
_cell.angle_beta   90.00
_cell.angle_gamma   90.00
#
_symmetry.space_group_name_H-M   'P 1'
#
loop_
_entity.id
_entity.type
_entity.pdbx_description
1 polymer ?
#
loop_
_entity_poly.entity_id
_entity_poly.type
_entity_poly.pdbx_seq_one_letter_code
_entity_poly.pdbx_strand_id
1 'polypeptide(L)' 'MTIDFTVETWNNLDGMFAILITKKEPGKHMIQVFKKDQDESYYPIDISIKDKGATVLLSINRDPFEGYVVLR' A
#
# COMPACT_ATOMS: atom_id res chain seq x y z
N MET A 1 -9.11 -5.85 -0.92
CA MET A 1 -8.11 -6.28 -1.93
C MET A 1 -6.78 -6.47 -1.22
N THR A 2 -6.04 -7.53 -1.52
CA THR A 2 -4.70 -7.78 -0.94
C THR A 2 -3.66 -7.78 -2.06
N ILE A 3 -2.51 -7.13 -1.83
CA ILE A 3 -1.40 -7.08 -2.79
C ILE A 3 -0.10 -7.37 -2.06
N ASP A 4 0.55 -8.48 -2.39
CA ASP A 4 1.85 -8.86 -1.85
C ASP A 4 2.99 -8.08 -2.49
N PHE A 5 4.08 -7.89 -1.74
CA PHE A 5 5.31 -7.29 -2.24
C PHE A 5 6.55 -7.90 -1.60
N THR A 6 7.65 -7.88 -2.35
CA THR A 6 8.95 -8.42 -1.95
C THR A 6 10.01 -7.33 -1.93
N VAL A 7 11.16 -7.60 -1.31
CA VAL A 7 12.33 -6.70 -1.34
C VAL A 7 12.77 -6.38 -2.79
N GLU A 8 12.68 -7.36 -3.70
CA GLU A 8 12.99 -7.16 -5.12
C GLU A 8 12.10 -6.08 -5.76
N THR A 9 10.85 -5.96 -5.31
CA THR A 9 9.92 -4.92 -5.79
C THR A 9 10.44 -3.52 -5.49
N TRP A 10 11.15 -3.34 -4.37
CA TRP A 10 11.74 -2.06 -3.97
C TRP A 10 13.01 -1.73 -4.76
N ASN A 11 13.85 -2.73 -5.02
CA ASN A 11 15.10 -2.55 -5.76
C ASN A 11 14.86 -2.08 -7.20
N ASN A 12 13.77 -2.53 -7.81
CA ASN A 12 13.34 -2.08 -9.15
C ASN A 12 12.86 -0.61 -9.18
N LEU A 13 12.73 0.03 -8.02
CA LEU A 13 12.19 1.37 -7.82
C LEU A 13 13.14 2.23 -6.96
N ASP A 14 14.45 2.00 -7.08
CA ASP A 14 15.51 2.78 -6.40
C ASP A 14 15.33 2.87 -4.87
N GLY A 15 14.89 1.78 -4.24
CA GLY A 15 14.70 1.71 -2.80
C GLY A 15 13.35 2.24 -2.30
N MET A 16 12.37 2.40 -3.20
CA MET A 16 11.00 2.74 -2.85
C MET A 16 10.03 1.62 -3.23
N PHE A 17 8.97 1.43 -2.47
CA PHE A 17 7.85 0.60 -2.91
C PHE A 17 6.69 1.48 -3.33
N ALA A 18 6.23 1.31 -4.56
CA ALA A 18 5.11 2.07 -5.11
C ALA A 18 3.97 1.14 -5.55
N ILE A 19 2.75 1.49 -5.20
CA ILE A 19 1.55 0.74 -5.57
C ILE A 19 0.46 1.68 -6.07
N LEU A 20 -0.10 1.35 -7.23
CA LEU A 20 -1.19 2.08 -7.84
C LEU A 20 -2.52 1.45 -7.41
N ILE A 21 -3.37 2.20 -6.73
CA ILE A 21 -4.64 1.74 -6.20
C ILE A 21 -5.76 2.52 -6.88
N THR A 22 -6.68 1.81 -7.55
CA THR A 22 -7.87 2.43 -8.16
C THR A 22 -9.11 2.10 -7.33
N LYS A 23 -9.76 3.13 -6.78
CA LYS A 23 -11.01 2.98 -6.01
C LYS A 23 -12.19 3.45 -6.86
N LYS A 24 -13.14 2.54 -7.08
CA LYS A 24 -14.37 2.84 -7.85
C LYS A 24 -15.37 3.67 -7.03
N GLU A 25 -15.31 3.59 -5.71
CA GLU A 25 -16.25 4.23 -4.80
C GLU A 25 -15.60 5.41 -4.06
N PRO A 26 -16.26 6.59 -4.04
CA PRO A 26 -15.82 7.71 -3.23
C PRO A 26 -16.07 7.39 -1.75
N GLY A 27 -15.36 8.08 -0.87
CA GLY A 27 -15.46 7.91 0.58
C GLY A 27 -14.11 7.82 1.27
N LYS A 28 -14.17 7.52 2.56
CA LYS A 28 -12.98 7.26 3.38
C LYS A 28 -12.61 5.78 3.24
N HIS A 29 -11.34 5.53 3.00
CA HIS A 29 -10.78 4.18 2.88
C HIS A 29 -9.51 4.07 3.69
N MET A 30 -9.19 2.85 4.13
CA MET A 30 -7.97 2.58 4.88
C MET A 30 -7.10 1.59 4.10
N ILE A 31 -5.85 1.98 3.91
CA ILE A 31 -4.80 1.08 3.43
C ILE A 31 -3.99 0.62 4.64
N GLN A 32 -3.79 -0.68 4.76
CA GLN A 32 -3.00 -1.30 5.82
C GLN A 32 -1.78 -1.96 5.20
N VAL A 33 -0.57 -1.56 5.60
CA VAL A 33 0.68 -2.15 5.10
C VAL A 33 1.28 -3.05 6.18
N PHE A 34 1.34 -4.35 5.93
CA PHE A 34 1.84 -5.36 6.85
C PHE A 34 3.27 -5.79 6.50
N LYS A 35 4.09 -6.03 7.53
CA LYS A 35 5.34 -6.79 7.39
C LYS A 35 5.06 -8.26 7.60
N LYS A 36 5.63 -9.13 6.78
CA LYS A 36 5.40 -10.58 6.86
C LYS A 36 6.04 -11.24 8.08
N ASP A 37 7.09 -10.63 8.61
CA ASP A 37 7.91 -11.10 9.73
C ASP A 37 7.51 -10.48 11.09
N GLN A 38 6.52 -9.59 11.13
CA GLN A 38 5.99 -9.04 12.37
C GLN A 38 4.56 -9.51 12.60
N ASP A 39 4.30 -10.11 13.77
CA ASP A 39 2.95 -10.50 14.17
C ASP A 39 2.04 -9.27 14.21
N GLU A 40 1.14 -9.18 13.22
CA GLU A 40 -0.01 -8.28 13.11
C GLU A 40 0.26 -6.77 13.15
N SER A 41 1.53 -6.34 13.16
CA SER A 41 1.89 -4.93 13.10
C SER A 41 1.73 -4.39 11.68
N TYR A 42 0.93 -3.34 11.53
CA TYR A 42 0.71 -2.67 10.24
C TYR A 42 0.78 -1.15 10.35
N TYR A 43 1.08 -0.51 9.23
CA TYR A 43 1.01 0.93 9.08
C TYR A 43 -0.34 1.32 8.48
N PRO A 44 -1.25 1.97 9.23
CA PRO A 44 -2.50 2.50 8.68
C PRO A 44 -2.23 3.75 7.84
N ILE A 45 -2.90 3.86 6.70
CA ILE A 45 -2.92 5.04 5.85
C ILE A 45 -4.37 5.34 5.49
N ASP A 46 -4.89 6.41 6.05
CA ASP A 46 -6.24 6.90 5.74
C ASP A 46 -6.22 7.74 4.47
N ILE A 47 -7.11 7.42 3.54
CA ILE A 47 -7.30 8.18 2.32
C ILE A 47 -8.76 8.60 2.17
N SER A 48 -8.98 9.77 1.56
CA SER A 48 -10.31 10.25 1.23
C SER A 48 -10.41 10.44 -0.28
N ILE A 49 -11.29 9.66 -0.91
CA ILE A 49 -11.56 9.72 -2.33
C ILE A 49 -12.83 10.55 -2.54
N LYS A 50 -12.71 11.67 -3.26
CA LYS A 50 -13.85 12.54 -3.54
C LYS A 50 -14.70 12.03 -4.71
N ASP A 51 -14.03 11.53 -5.76
CA ASP A 51 -14.67 11.19 -7.02
C ASP A 51 -14.56 9.70 -7.34
N LYS A 52 -15.53 9.18 -8.09
CA LYS A 52 -15.51 7.79 -8.57
C LYS A 52 -14.33 7.58 -9.52
N GLY A 53 -13.68 6.41 -9.40
CA GLY A 53 -12.61 6.02 -10.31
C GLY A 53 -11.29 6.76 -10.07
N ALA A 54 -11.11 7.39 -8.91
CA ALA A 54 -9.84 7.99 -8.56
C ALA A 54 -8.76 6.93 -8.38
N THR A 55 -7.55 7.29 -8.80
CA THR A 55 -6.35 6.48 -8.61
C THR A 55 -5.41 7.17 -7.63
N VAL A 56 -4.88 6.39 -6.69
CA VAL A 56 -3.91 6.85 -5.68
C VAL A 56 -2.62 6.08 -5.89
N LEU A 57 -1.51 6.82 -5.94
CA LEU A 57 -0.17 6.25 -5.85
C LEU A 57 0.26 6.27 -4.38
N LEU A 58 0.41 5.11 -3.78
CA LEU A 58 1.06 4.99 -2.48
C LEU A 58 2.54 4.68 -2.71
N SER A 59 3.43 5.50 -2.15
CA SER A 59 4.87 5.29 -2.16
C SER A 59 5.41 5.16 -0.74
N ILE A 60 6.21 4.16 -0.47
CA ILE A 60 6.85 3.89 0.82
C ILE A 60 8.36 3.96 0.62
N ASN A 61 9.01 4.82 1.40
CA ASN A 61 10.47 4.99 1.41
C ASN A 61 11.00 4.65 2.81
N ARG A 62 11.49 3.42 2.97
CA ARG A 62 11.95 2.76 4.20
C ARG A 62 12.92 1.63 3.82
N ASP A 63 13.53 1.01 4.83
CA ASP A 63 14.32 -0.22 4.61
C ASP A 63 13.44 -1.29 3.94
N PRO A 64 13.90 -1.93 2.84
CA PRO A 64 13.12 -2.93 2.14
C PRO A 64 12.72 -4.10 3.04
N PHE A 65 11.48 -4.55 2.91
CA PHE A 65 10.94 -5.72 3.61
C PHE A 65 9.92 -6.45 2.76
N GLU A 66 9.65 -7.72 3.10
CA GLU A 66 8.57 -8.49 2.51
C GLU A 66 7.27 -8.26 3.27
N GLY A 67 6.16 -8.13 2.55
CA GLY A 67 4.89 -7.79 3.16
C GLY A 67 3.72 -7.84 2.21
N TYR A 68 2.60 -7.31 2.68
CA TYR A 68 1.40 -7.20 1.88
C TYR A 68 0.59 -5.97 2.28
N VAL A 69 -0.13 -5.44 1.30
CA VAL A 69 -1.05 -4.32 1.46
C VAL A 69 -2.48 -4.85 1.48
N VAL A 70 -3.25 -4.51 2.50
CA VAL A 70 -4.70 -4.75 2.55
C VAL A 70 -5.43 -3.43 2.38
N LEU A 71 -6.33 -3.39 1.42
CA LEU A 71 -7.22 -2.26 1.19
C LEU A 71 -8.64 -2.63 1.62
N ARG A 72 -9.12 -1.93 2.65
CA ARG A 72 -10.50 -2.00 3.15
C ARG A 72 -11.36 -0.89 2.57
#